data_AF-A0A7Z9I6J9-F1
#
_entry.id   AF-A0A7Z9I6J9-F1
#
_cell.length_a   1.000
_cell.length_b   1.000
_cell.length_c   1.000
_cell.angle_alpha   90.00
_cell.angle_beta   90.00
_cell.angle_gamma   90.00
#
_symmetry.space_group_name_H-M   'P 1'
#
loop_
_entity.id
_entity.type
_entity.pdbx_description
1 polymer ?
#
loop_
_entity_poly.entity_id
_entity_poly.type
_entity_poly.pdbx_seq_one_letter_code
_entity_poly.pdbx_strand_id
1 'polypeptide(L)'
;MKIWLFIIICFLFSNSVFTSEITIIKLHNQSIDQALLNNLEESQEDSELNEVNILDNNIDQESDGNVEENYDDANVEESDLDTNVEENDNEAKITISDENLSTVNEVILLPDLWKKTNEEDLNFLLENITDINSPTLRYELLSLLNIDNLPPKNLDKVDFENLVIRSLLKFGDRDKAYKIFNTFSDPESTKYNLFYKEFELNYLLSTYNLSEACDFRNNFKNTDLTSNNNYFLKIDIFCLILEENFNEANLLNALLQETGNINDEYFQYLYDKLNQPNLEDSDPNSFEINEKEIFLYSAMHRVGNIALSQKLLQLDPINLSMPIILSSS
;
A
#
# COMPACT_ATOMS: atom_id res chain seq x y z
N MET A 1 7.40 19.56 41.32
CA MET A 1 7.13 20.91 40.76
C MET A 1 7.91 21.28 39.49
N LYS A 2 8.99 20.57 39.09
CA LYS A 2 9.76 20.92 37.88
C LYS A 2 9.25 20.31 36.56
N ILE A 3 8.53 19.19 36.62
CA ILE A 3 7.94 18.52 35.43
C ILE A 3 6.73 19.29 34.87
N TRP A 4 5.91 19.87 35.73
CA TRP A 4 4.80 20.74 35.30
C TRP A 4 5.28 22.01 34.59
N LEU A 5 6.49 22.49 34.89
CA LEU A 5 7.05 23.66 34.22
C LEU A 5 7.50 23.35 32.78
N PHE A 6 7.93 22.12 32.51
CA PHE A 6 8.36 21.68 31.18
C PHE A 6 7.16 21.47 30.23
N ILE A 7 6.04 20.94 30.75
CA ILE A 7 4.80 20.77 29.98
C ILE A 7 4.18 22.14 29.62
N ILE A 8 4.28 23.13 30.50
CA ILE A 8 3.80 24.50 30.23
C ILE A 8 4.69 25.21 29.19
N ILE A 9 6.00 24.96 29.20
CA ILE A 9 6.93 25.54 28.22
C ILE A 9 6.70 24.98 26.81
N CYS A 10 6.44 23.68 26.65
CA CYS A 10 6.11 23.10 25.34
C CYS A 10 4.76 23.58 24.77
N PHE A 11 3.81 23.95 25.64
CA PHE A 11 2.50 24.48 25.22
C PHE A 11 2.55 25.95 24.77
N LEU A 12 3.60 26.69 25.14
CA LEU A 12 3.76 28.11 24.77
C LEU A 12 4.52 28.32 23.46
N PHE A 13 5.31 27.34 22.99
CA PHE A 13 6.04 27.42 21.72
C PHE A 13 5.24 26.95 20.49
N SER A 14 4.09 26.30 20.67
CA SER A 14 3.22 25.88 19.55
C SER A 14 2.33 27.00 18.99
N ASN A 15 2.33 28.19 19.59
CA ASN A 15 1.49 29.32 19.16
C ASN A 15 2.24 30.46 18.46
N SER A 16 3.46 30.24 17.99
CA SER A 16 4.18 31.24 17.20
C SER A 16 4.83 30.61 15.98
N VAL A 17 4.52 31.17 14.80
CA VAL A 17 5.03 30.84 13.43
C VAL A 17 4.11 29.82 12.73
N PHE A 18 3.24 30.13 11.75
CA PHE A 18 3.23 31.12 10.68
C PHE A 18 1.84 31.78 10.49
N THR A 19 1.83 33.11 10.35
CA THR A 19 0.84 33.80 9.51
C THR A 19 1.51 34.02 8.15
N SER A 20 0.88 33.57 7.08
CA SER A 20 1.11 34.12 5.74
C SER A 20 -0.25 34.42 5.15
N GLU A 21 -0.39 35.66 4.70
CA GLU A 21 -1.62 36.21 4.14
C GLU A 21 -2.03 35.44 2.88
N ILE A 22 -3.34 35.35 2.71
CA ILE A 22 -4.08 34.62 1.70
C ILE A 22 -3.84 35.18 0.29
N THR A 23 -3.56 34.32 -0.69
CA THR A 23 -3.92 34.60 -2.10
C THR A 23 -5.07 33.68 -2.51
N ILE A 24 -6.28 34.26 -2.55
CA ILE A 24 -7.44 33.66 -3.21
C ILE A 24 -7.06 33.52 -4.70
N ILE A 25 -6.91 32.29 -5.19
CA ILE A 25 -6.86 32.05 -6.62
C ILE A 25 -8.27 32.33 -7.15
N LYS A 26 -8.44 33.53 -7.71
CA LYS A 26 -9.62 33.87 -8.50
C LYS A 26 -9.49 33.11 -9.81
N LEU A 27 -10.16 31.95 -9.92
CA LEU A 27 -10.16 31.13 -11.13
C LEU A 27 -10.62 32.02 -12.30
N HIS A 28 -9.70 32.37 -13.19
CA HIS A 28 -10.03 32.97 -14.47
C HIS A 28 -10.55 31.85 -15.38
N ASN A 29 -11.59 32.15 -16.14
CA ASN A 29 -12.34 31.23 -16.97
C ASN A 29 -11.53 30.74 -18.19
N GLN A 30 -10.61 29.80 -17.99
CA GLN A 30 -9.95 29.07 -19.08
C GLN A 30 -10.11 27.56 -18.84
N SER A 31 -10.51 26.84 -19.89
CA SER A 31 -10.69 25.39 -19.84
C SER A 31 -9.35 24.69 -19.61
N ILE A 32 -9.41 23.54 -18.93
CA ILE A 32 -8.25 22.67 -18.63
C ILE A 32 -7.44 22.37 -19.91
N ASP A 33 -8.12 22.26 -21.05
CA ASP A 33 -7.51 22.05 -22.36
C ASP A 33 -6.57 23.18 -22.81
N GLN A 34 -6.83 24.44 -22.41
CA GLN A 34 -5.93 25.56 -22.74
C GLN A 34 -4.68 25.59 -21.86
N ALA A 35 -4.75 25.09 -20.62
CA ALA A 35 -3.59 25.00 -19.75
C ALA A 35 -2.61 23.90 -20.21
N LEU A 36 -3.12 22.81 -20.78
CA LEU A 36 -2.29 21.74 -21.34
C LEU A 36 -1.56 22.17 -22.63
N LEU A 37 -2.24 22.91 -23.50
CA LEU A 37 -1.63 23.42 -24.75
C LEU A 37 -0.47 24.40 -24.50
N ASN A 38 -0.59 25.27 -23.50
CA ASN A 38 0.47 26.22 -23.16
C ASN A 38 1.75 25.54 -22.62
N ASN A 39 1.62 24.39 -21.96
CA ASN A 39 2.77 23.63 -21.45
C ASN A 39 3.46 22.79 -22.55
N LEU A 40 2.79 22.52 -23.67
CA LEU A 40 3.38 21.83 -24.82
C LEU A 40 4.27 22.77 -25.65
N GLU A 41 3.89 24.05 -25.79
CA GLU A 41 4.68 25.04 -26.53
C GLU A 41 6.00 25.42 -25.81
N GLU A 42 6.06 25.31 -24.48
CA GLU A 42 7.26 25.68 -23.69
C GLU A 42 8.37 24.59 -23.73
N SER A 43 8.08 23.40 -24.28
CA SER A 43 9.00 22.25 -24.30
C SER A 43 9.79 22.07 -25.61
N GLN A 44 9.67 22.99 -26.58
CA GLN A 44 10.30 22.86 -27.90
C GLN A 44 11.59 23.70 -28.13
N GLU A 45 12.11 24.42 -27.13
CA GLU A 45 13.23 25.34 -27.38
C GLU A 45 14.65 24.86 -27.02
N ASP A 46 14.85 23.67 -26.45
CA ASP A 46 16.22 23.19 -26.11
C ASP A 46 16.54 21.83 -26.75
N SER A 47 16.87 21.86 -28.05
CA SER A 47 17.57 20.76 -28.72
C SER A 47 18.42 21.32 -29.86
N GLU A 48 19.69 21.64 -29.60
CA GLU A 48 20.75 21.52 -30.60
C GLU A 48 22.16 21.41 -29.97
N LEU A 49 22.88 20.38 -30.43
CA LEU A 49 24.35 20.23 -30.51
C LEU A 49 25.15 19.87 -29.23
N ASN A 50 25.64 18.61 -29.17
CA ASN A 50 27.07 18.36 -29.44
C ASN A 50 27.40 16.86 -29.56
N GLU A 51 27.94 16.50 -30.71
CA GLU A 51 28.55 15.23 -31.08
C GLU A 51 30.08 15.40 -31.01
N VAL A 52 30.80 14.67 -30.15
CA VAL A 52 32.25 14.35 -30.33
C VAL A 52 32.56 13.00 -29.68
N ASN A 53 33.45 12.28 -30.34
CA ASN A 53 33.65 10.85 -30.39
C ASN A 53 35.06 10.46 -29.84
N ILE A 54 35.23 9.17 -29.48
CA ILE A 54 36.48 8.36 -29.40
C ILE A 54 37.42 8.52 -28.19
N LEU A 55 37.60 7.45 -27.38
CA LEU A 55 38.79 6.54 -27.46
C LEU A 55 38.72 5.30 -26.53
N ASP A 56 39.15 4.19 -27.13
CA ASP A 56 39.33 2.83 -26.62
C ASP A 56 40.27 2.71 -25.40
N ASN A 57 40.04 1.66 -24.59
CA ASN A 57 41.10 0.71 -24.21
C ASN A 57 40.49 -0.58 -23.64
N ASN A 58 40.53 -1.64 -24.45
CA ASN A 58 40.45 -3.04 -24.02
C ASN A 58 41.77 -3.47 -23.37
N ILE A 59 41.71 -4.14 -22.22
CA ILE A 59 42.65 -5.20 -21.83
C ILE A 59 41.86 -6.31 -21.14
N ASP A 60 41.75 -7.45 -21.82
CA ASP A 60 41.35 -8.75 -21.26
C ASP A 60 42.49 -9.34 -20.42
N GLN A 61 42.15 -10.04 -19.32
CA GLN A 61 42.80 -11.31 -18.96
C GLN A 61 42.00 -12.09 -17.90
N GLU A 62 41.47 -13.25 -18.31
CA GLU A 62 41.02 -14.35 -17.45
C GLU A 62 42.21 -15.12 -16.85
N SER A 63 42.03 -15.71 -15.67
CA SER A 63 42.17 -17.17 -15.40
C SER A 63 42.53 -17.49 -13.94
N ASP A 64 41.66 -18.31 -13.35
CA ASP A 64 41.85 -19.45 -12.42
C ASP A 64 42.79 -19.41 -11.20
N GLY A 65 42.21 -19.83 -10.07
CA GLY A 65 42.65 -21.07 -9.42
C GLY A 65 43.27 -20.94 -8.02
N ASN A 66 42.46 -21.28 -6.99
CA ASN A 66 42.72 -21.92 -5.69
C ASN A 66 44.12 -21.81 -5.03
N VAL A 67 44.14 -21.57 -3.71
CA VAL A 67 44.78 -22.46 -2.70
C VAL A 67 44.63 -21.93 -1.25
N GLU A 68 44.21 -22.87 -0.40
CA GLU A 68 44.46 -23.11 1.04
C GLU A 68 43.99 -22.17 2.17
N GLU A 69 43.20 -22.82 3.04
CA GLU A 69 42.97 -22.55 4.45
C GLU A 69 44.28 -22.41 5.24
N ASN A 70 44.29 -21.51 6.22
CA ASN A 70 45.13 -21.69 7.39
C ASN A 70 44.42 -21.16 8.65
N TYR A 71 44.19 -22.07 9.59
CA TYR A 71 43.82 -21.77 10.96
C TYR A 71 45.07 -21.26 11.69
N ASP A 72 44.93 -20.20 12.50
CA ASP A 72 45.73 -20.10 13.71
C ASP A 72 44.99 -19.36 14.82
N ASP A 73 45.02 -20.02 15.96
CA ASP A 73 44.40 -19.77 17.25
C ASP A 73 45.25 -18.76 18.04
N ALA A 74 44.61 -17.78 18.67
CA ALA A 74 45.25 -16.90 19.64
C ALA A 74 44.26 -16.53 20.75
N ASN A 75 44.08 -17.52 21.61
CA ASN A 75 43.62 -17.43 23.00
C ASN A 75 44.35 -16.32 23.79
N VAL A 76 43.64 -15.44 24.52
CA VAL A 76 44.08 -14.80 25.79
C VAL A 76 42.87 -14.14 26.52
N GLU A 77 42.60 -14.71 27.70
CA GLU A 77 42.10 -14.14 28.98
C GLU A 77 40.63 -13.72 29.16
N GLU A 78 39.86 -14.65 29.74
CA GLU A 78 38.82 -14.42 30.73
C GLU A 78 39.33 -13.57 31.90
N SER A 79 38.61 -12.49 32.22
CA SER A 79 38.65 -11.89 33.55
C SER A 79 37.24 -11.87 34.12
N ASP A 80 36.99 -12.79 35.05
CA ASP A 80 35.86 -12.78 35.96
C ASP A 80 35.81 -11.47 36.74
N LEU A 81 34.65 -10.80 36.74
CA LEU A 81 34.30 -9.85 37.80
C LEU A 81 32.88 -10.13 38.28
N ASP A 82 32.80 -10.92 39.34
CA ASP A 82 31.65 -11.06 40.21
C ASP A 82 31.05 -9.69 40.54
N THR A 83 29.76 -9.51 40.24
CA THR A 83 28.98 -8.43 40.87
C THR A 83 27.71 -9.02 41.44
N ASN A 84 27.66 -9.02 42.77
CA ASN A 84 26.54 -9.43 43.60
C ASN A 84 25.24 -8.73 43.17
N VAL A 85 24.20 -9.52 42.94
CA VAL A 85 22.82 -9.03 42.81
C VAL A 85 22.28 -8.81 44.22
N GLU A 86 22.25 -7.55 44.66
CA GLU A 86 21.33 -7.09 45.70
C GLU A 86 20.15 -6.40 45.01
N GLU A 87 18.95 -6.92 45.26
CA GLU A 87 17.68 -6.28 44.91
C GLU A 87 17.59 -4.91 45.60
N ASN A 88 17.37 -3.85 44.81
CA ASN A 88 16.66 -2.68 45.30
C ASN A 88 16.04 -1.89 44.16
N ASP A 89 14.73 -1.64 44.32
CA ASP A 89 13.90 -0.74 43.52
C ASP A 89 14.61 0.59 43.28
N ASN A 90 14.73 1.02 42.02
CA ASN A 90 14.81 2.44 41.64
C ASN A 90 14.61 2.65 40.13
N GLU A 91 13.76 3.62 39.81
CA GLU A 91 13.45 4.14 38.47
C GLU A 91 14.70 4.29 37.58
N ALA A 92 14.70 3.61 36.42
CA ALA A 92 15.71 3.79 35.39
C ALA A 92 15.57 5.18 34.75
N LYS A 93 16.19 6.18 35.36
CA LYS A 93 16.43 7.49 34.76
C LYS A 93 17.51 7.34 33.70
N ILE A 94 17.12 7.22 32.43
CA ILE A 94 18.05 7.30 31.30
C ILE A 94 18.71 8.68 31.35
N THR A 95 19.98 8.71 31.72
CA THR A 95 20.81 9.91 31.70
C THR A 95 21.63 9.83 30.43
N ILE A 96 21.25 10.58 29.40
CA ILE A 96 22.07 10.75 28.20
C ILE A 96 23.16 11.74 28.59
N SER A 97 24.41 11.28 28.68
CA SER A 97 25.58 12.13 28.84
C SER A 97 25.93 12.76 27.50
N ASP A 98 25.96 14.10 27.46
CA ASP A 98 26.36 14.91 26.30
C ASP A 98 27.87 14.80 26.01
N GLU A 99 28.34 13.63 25.59
CA GLU A 99 29.68 13.49 25.04
C GLU A 99 29.64 12.92 23.62
N ASN A 100 30.02 13.79 22.69
CA ASN A 100 30.34 13.58 21.27
C ASN A 100 29.16 13.41 20.30
N LEU A 101 28.45 14.51 20.07
CA LEU A 101 27.67 14.74 18.85
C LEU A 101 28.62 15.05 17.67
N SER A 102 29.48 14.10 17.29
CA SER A 102 30.27 14.18 16.05
C SER A 102 29.62 13.31 14.99
N THR A 103 28.94 13.95 14.03
CA THR A 103 28.73 13.49 12.65
C THR A 103 28.65 11.98 12.45
N VAL A 104 27.59 11.36 12.95
CA VAL A 104 27.12 10.07 12.44
C VAL A 104 25.64 10.24 12.19
N ASN A 105 25.28 10.61 10.95
CA ASN A 105 23.93 10.35 10.43
C ASN A 105 23.81 8.84 10.16
N GLU A 106 24.03 8.01 11.19
CA GLU A 106 23.57 6.63 11.14
C GLU A 106 22.07 6.74 11.35
N VAL A 107 21.34 6.45 10.27
CA VAL A 107 19.95 6.04 10.38
C VAL A 107 19.97 4.83 11.30
N ILE A 108 19.59 5.03 12.56
CA ILE A 108 19.27 3.92 13.45
C ILE A 108 18.11 3.21 12.78
N LEU A 109 18.40 2.17 12.00
CA LEU A 109 17.42 1.15 11.74
C LEU A 109 16.95 0.71 13.13
N LEU A 110 15.64 0.68 13.37
CA LEU A 110 15.07 0.10 14.59
C LEU A 110 14.67 -1.36 14.30
N PRO A 111 15.61 -2.30 14.04
CA PRO A 111 15.31 -3.66 13.60
C PRO A 111 14.48 -4.49 14.60
N ASP A 112 14.17 -3.93 15.77
CA ASP A 112 13.52 -4.59 16.89
C ASP A 112 12.35 -3.79 17.48
N LEU A 113 11.75 -2.85 16.73
CA LEU A 113 10.64 -2.03 17.24
C LEU A 113 9.52 -2.89 17.83
N TRP A 114 9.03 -3.85 17.03
CA TRP A 114 7.90 -4.70 17.40
C TRP A 114 8.27 -5.83 18.35
N LYS A 115 9.51 -6.34 18.28
CA LYS A 115 10.01 -7.40 19.18
C LYS A 115 9.84 -7.09 20.68
N LYS A 116 9.91 -5.82 21.05
CA LYS A 116 9.77 -5.37 22.45
C LYS A 116 8.31 -5.19 22.87
N THR A 117 7.37 -5.17 21.94
CA THR A 117 5.93 -5.09 22.21
C THR A 117 5.30 -6.48 22.31
N ASN A 118 4.01 -6.54 22.60
CA ASN A 118 3.20 -7.75 22.51
C ASN A 118 2.03 -7.53 21.53
N GLU A 119 1.30 -8.60 21.23
CA GLU A 119 0.12 -8.56 20.36
C GLU A 119 -0.96 -7.58 20.84
N GLU A 120 -1.25 -7.54 22.15
CA GLU A 120 -2.29 -6.68 22.74
C GLU A 120 -1.97 -5.19 22.54
N ASP A 121 -0.73 -4.78 22.79
CA ASP A 121 -0.26 -3.40 22.61
C ASP A 121 -0.33 -2.96 21.15
N LEU A 122 0.05 -3.85 20.22
CA LEU A 122 -0.01 -3.56 18.79
C LEU A 122 -1.46 -3.44 18.32
N ASN A 123 -2.34 -4.37 18.71
CA ASN A 123 -3.76 -4.30 18.40
C ASN A 123 -4.39 -3.03 18.97
N PHE A 124 -4.08 -2.69 20.22
CA PHE A 124 -4.54 -1.44 20.83
C PHE A 124 -4.11 -0.21 20.02
N LEU A 125 -2.84 -0.13 19.59
CA LEU A 125 -2.36 0.96 18.75
C LEU A 125 -3.17 1.05 17.44
N LEU A 126 -3.34 -0.06 16.74
CA LEU A 126 -4.01 -0.13 15.44
C LEU A 126 -5.52 0.13 15.52
N GLU A 127 -6.15 -0.19 16.64
CA GLU A 127 -7.57 0.12 16.86
C GLU A 127 -7.78 1.62 17.10
N ASN A 128 -6.88 2.27 17.83
CA ASN A 128 -7.03 3.66 18.27
C ASN A 128 -6.30 4.68 17.38
N ILE A 129 -5.56 4.25 16.36
CA ILE A 129 -4.76 5.16 15.54
C ILE A 129 -5.61 6.20 14.78
N THR A 130 -6.88 5.88 14.50
CA THR A 130 -7.84 6.80 13.87
C THR A 130 -8.24 7.94 14.79
N ASP A 131 -8.14 7.74 16.10
CA ASP A 131 -8.52 8.72 17.13
C ASP A 131 -7.40 9.75 17.39
N ILE A 132 -6.24 9.55 16.77
CA ILE A 132 -5.13 10.50 16.82
C ILE A 132 -5.51 11.73 16.00
N ASN A 133 -5.77 12.84 16.70
CA ASN A 133 -6.15 14.12 16.08
C ASN A 133 -5.08 14.73 15.18
N SER A 134 -3.80 14.40 15.39
CA SER A 134 -2.70 14.90 14.57
C SER A 134 -2.51 14.03 13.32
N PRO A 135 -2.79 14.54 12.11
CA PRO A 135 -2.62 13.77 10.88
C PRO A 135 -1.16 13.39 10.64
N THR A 136 -0.22 14.28 11.00
CA THR A 136 1.22 14.04 10.88
C THR A 136 1.65 12.89 11.78
N LEU A 137 1.28 12.92 13.06
CA LEU A 137 1.64 11.83 13.99
C LEU A 137 1.04 10.50 13.54
N ARG A 138 -0.22 10.51 13.07
CA ARG A 138 -0.87 9.33 12.54
C ARG A 138 -0.12 8.77 11.33
N TYR A 139 0.28 9.63 10.39
CA TYR A 139 1.06 9.22 9.22
C TYR A 139 2.41 8.63 9.61
N GLU A 140 3.14 9.25 10.53
CA GLU A 140 4.42 8.73 11.00
C GLU A 140 4.27 7.37 11.71
N LEU A 141 3.23 7.19 12.52
CA LEU A 141 2.98 5.88 13.15
C LEU A 141 2.65 4.79 12.13
N LEU A 142 1.89 5.13 11.08
CA LEU A 142 1.60 4.21 9.97
C LEU A 142 2.85 3.94 9.12
N SER A 143 3.73 4.93 8.95
CA SER A 143 4.97 4.79 8.20
C SER A 143 5.91 3.76 8.85
N LEU A 144 5.87 3.63 10.19
CA LEU A 144 6.61 2.63 10.97
C LEU A 144 6.05 1.20 10.85
N LEU A 145 4.81 1.02 10.39
CA LEU A 145 4.21 -0.31 10.27
C LEU A 145 4.82 -1.07 9.09
N ASN A 146 5.69 -2.03 9.38
CA ASN A 146 6.43 -2.82 8.41
C ASN A 146 6.81 -4.19 9.02
N ILE A 147 7.24 -5.14 8.19
CA ILE A 147 7.59 -6.52 8.56
C ILE A 147 9.11 -6.76 8.66
N ASP A 148 9.95 -5.75 8.37
CA ASP A 148 11.41 -5.88 8.44
C ASP A 148 11.93 -6.22 9.84
N ASN A 149 11.10 -5.96 10.87
CA ASN A 149 11.43 -6.21 12.27
C ASN A 149 10.91 -7.57 12.73
N LEU A 150 11.54 -8.11 13.77
CA LEU A 150 11.02 -9.29 14.45
C LEU A 150 9.61 -9.04 15.01
N PRO A 151 8.71 -10.05 14.93
CA PRO A 151 7.32 -9.90 15.34
C PRO A 151 7.19 -9.62 16.85
N PRO A 152 6.06 -9.05 17.30
CA PRO A 152 5.75 -8.89 18.72
C PRO A 152 5.81 -10.20 19.51
N LYS A 153 6.01 -10.09 20.82
CA LYS A 153 5.89 -11.24 21.72
C LYS A 153 4.49 -11.86 21.60
N ASN A 154 4.46 -13.20 21.59
CA ASN A 154 3.26 -14.03 21.47
C ASN A 154 2.52 -13.95 20.12
N LEU A 155 3.10 -13.30 19.10
CA LEU A 155 2.57 -13.26 17.75
C LEU A 155 3.52 -13.97 16.80
N ASP A 156 3.04 -15.01 16.11
CA ASP A 156 3.87 -15.67 15.10
C ASP A 156 4.02 -14.80 13.85
N LYS A 157 5.02 -15.12 13.03
CA LYS A 157 5.37 -14.32 11.85
C LYS A 157 4.20 -14.22 10.85
N VAL A 158 3.46 -15.30 10.60
CA VAL A 158 2.37 -15.33 9.61
C VAL A 158 1.21 -14.47 10.07
N ASP A 159 0.91 -14.51 11.37
CA ASP A 159 -0.16 -13.71 11.98
C ASP A 159 0.23 -12.22 12.04
N PHE A 160 1.51 -11.92 12.34
CA PHE A 160 2.02 -10.56 12.29
C PHE A 160 1.99 -9.96 10.88
N GLU A 161 2.47 -10.70 9.88
CA GLU A 161 2.40 -10.32 8.47
C GLU A 161 0.96 -10.00 8.05
N ASN A 162 0.01 -10.87 8.40
CA ASN A 162 -1.39 -10.65 8.09
C ASN A 162 -1.98 -9.41 8.77
N LEU A 163 -1.64 -9.20 10.05
CA LEU A 163 -2.08 -8.05 10.82
C LEU A 163 -1.58 -6.73 10.21
N VAL A 164 -0.30 -6.68 9.80
CA VAL A 164 0.30 -5.53 9.12
C VAL A 164 -0.46 -5.22 7.83
N ILE A 165 -0.69 -6.21 6.97
CA ILE A 165 -1.42 -6.01 5.71
C ILE A 165 -2.83 -5.49 5.97
N ARG A 166 -3.61 -6.17 6.83
CA ARG A 166 -4.99 -5.75 7.14
C ARG A 166 -5.07 -4.32 7.67
N SER A 167 -4.10 -3.95 8.49
CA SER A 167 -4.01 -2.61 9.07
C SER A 167 -3.75 -1.57 7.99
N LEU A 168 -2.75 -1.77 7.13
CA LEU A 168 -2.46 -0.86 6.04
C LEU A 168 -3.67 -0.67 5.12
N LEU A 169 -4.40 -1.75 4.81
CA LEU A 169 -5.65 -1.68 4.03
C LEU A 169 -6.75 -0.90 4.75
N LYS A 170 -6.92 -1.10 6.06
CA LYS A 170 -7.88 -0.34 6.89
C LYS A 170 -7.61 1.17 6.83
N PHE A 171 -6.35 1.57 6.70
CA PHE A 171 -5.95 2.98 6.62
C PHE A 171 -5.81 3.52 5.20
N GLY A 172 -6.13 2.71 4.19
CA GLY A 172 -6.08 3.11 2.78
C GLY A 172 -4.68 3.11 2.15
N ASP A 173 -3.65 2.62 2.85
CA ASP A 173 -2.25 2.58 2.38
C ASP A 173 -1.97 1.28 1.59
N ARG A 174 -2.68 1.12 0.48
CA ARG A 174 -2.68 -0.10 -0.34
C ARG A 174 -1.36 -0.35 -1.04
N ASP A 175 -0.74 0.71 -1.56
CA ASP A 175 0.56 0.62 -2.25
C ASP A 175 1.65 0.09 -1.31
N LYS A 176 1.69 0.58 -0.06
CA LYS A 176 2.62 0.06 0.94
C LYS A 176 2.29 -1.37 1.32
N ALA A 177 1.01 -1.70 1.50
CA ALA A 177 0.58 -3.08 1.76
C ALA A 177 1.05 -4.03 0.66
N TYR A 178 0.91 -3.64 -0.61
CA TYR A 178 1.31 -4.47 -1.75
C TYR A 178 2.81 -4.66 -1.84
N LYS A 179 3.59 -3.60 -1.61
CA LYS A 179 5.07 -3.68 -1.53
C LYS A 179 5.53 -4.66 -0.45
N ILE A 180 4.91 -4.62 0.72
CA ILE A 180 5.22 -5.54 1.83
C ILE A 180 4.79 -6.97 1.49
N PHE A 181 3.59 -7.15 0.95
CA PHE A 181 3.09 -8.45 0.56
C PHE A 181 4.03 -9.17 -0.42
N ASN A 182 4.58 -8.43 -1.39
CA ASN A 182 5.53 -8.98 -2.38
C ASN A 182 6.87 -9.44 -1.78
N THR A 183 7.17 -9.13 -0.51
CA THR A 183 8.35 -9.66 0.18
C THR A 183 8.07 -10.95 0.95
N PHE A 184 6.83 -11.43 1.00
CA PHE A 184 6.48 -12.65 1.71
C PHE A 184 7.08 -13.87 1.01
N SER A 185 7.61 -14.81 1.79
CA SER A 185 8.33 -15.95 1.23
C SER A 185 7.40 -17.03 0.64
N ASP A 186 6.23 -17.23 1.24
CA ASP A 186 5.25 -18.25 0.81
C ASP A 186 3.83 -17.91 1.32
N PRO A 187 3.17 -16.89 0.73
CA PRO A 187 1.82 -16.49 1.14
C PRO A 187 0.75 -17.55 0.85
N GLU A 188 0.98 -18.44 -0.13
CA GLU A 188 0.01 -19.43 -0.61
C GLU A 188 -0.18 -20.60 0.35
N SER A 189 0.84 -20.98 1.12
CA SER A 189 0.72 -22.07 2.11
C SER A 189 0.07 -21.65 3.43
N THR A 190 -0.20 -20.36 3.60
CA THR A 190 -0.74 -19.82 4.86
C THR A 190 -2.25 -20.03 5.00
N LYS A 191 -2.74 -19.99 6.25
CA LYS A 191 -4.18 -19.93 6.55
C LYS A 191 -4.90 -18.70 5.98
N TYR A 192 -4.14 -17.71 5.47
CA TYR A 192 -4.64 -16.47 4.91
C TYR A 192 -4.58 -16.41 3.37
N ASN A 193 -4.22 -17.50 2.69
CA ASN A 193 -4.09 -17.57 1.23
C ASN A 193 -5.27 -16.91 0.49
N LEU A 194 -6.51 -17.25 0.85
CA LEU A 194 -7.69 -16.66 0.21
C LEU A 194 -7.75 -15.14 0.36
N PHE A 195 -7.46 -14.63 1.55
CA PHE A 195 -7.40 -13.20 1.80
C PHE A 195 -6.32 -12.52 0.95
N TYR A 196 -5.14 -13.14 0.80
CA TYR A 196 -4.08 -12.58 -0.02
C TYR A 196 -4.43 -12.58 -1.51
N LYS A 197 -5.10 -13.62 -2.01
CA LYS A 197 -5.61 -13.63 -3.40
C LYS A 197 -6.65 -12.54 -3.64
N GLU A 198 -7.58 -12.33 -2.70
CA GLU A 198 -8.54 -11.22 -2.78
C GLU A 198 -7.85 -9.86 -2.71
N PHE A 199 -6.84 -9.73 -1.84
CA PHE A 199 -6.07 -8.50 -1.71
C PHE A 199 -5.32 -8.15 -3.01
N GLU A 200 -4.58 -9.09 -3.57
CA GLU A 200 -3.82 -8.91 -4.80
C GLU A 200 -4.72 -8.56 -5.99
N LEU A 201 -5.85 -9.27 -6.16
CA LEU A 201 -6.84 -8.92 -7.18
C LEU A 201 -7.37 -7.50 -7.01
N ASN A 202 -7.77 -7.13 -5.79
CA ASN A 202 -8.27 -5.78 -5.52
C ASN A 202 -7.22 -4.71 -5.78
N TYR A 203 -5.96 -4.99 -5.46
CA TYR A 203 -4.85 -4.09 -5.77
C TYR A 203 -4.70 -3.89 -7.28
N LEU A 204 -4.59 -4.97 -8.06
CA LEU A 204 -4.44 -4.91 -9.52
C LEU A 204 -5.63 -4.20 -10.20
N LEU A 205 -6.86 -4.43 -9.71
CA LEU A 205 -8.05 -3.72 -10.18
C LEU A 205 -7.99 -2.22 -9.84
N SER A 206 -7.52 -1.87 -8.65
CA SER A 206 -7.41 -0.48 -8.19
C SER A 206 -6.39 0.33 -9.02
N THR A 207 -5.27 -0.30 -9.39
CA THR A 207 -4.20 0.31 -10.21
C THR A 207 -4.45 0.19 -11.70
N TYR A 208 -5.58 -0.40 -12.11
CA TYR A 208 -5.95 -0.60 -13.52
C TYR A 208 -5.01 -1.56 -14.29
N ASN A 209 -4.31 -2.46 -13.60
CA ASN A 209 -3.52 -3.55 -14.19
C ASN A 209 -4.45 -4.73 -14.58
N LEU A 210 -5.41 -4.48 -15.48
CA LEU A 210 -6.51 -5.41 -15.76
C LEU A 210 -6.06 -6.75 -16.37
N SER A 211 -5.08 -6.73 -17.28
CA SER A 211 -4.53 -7.95 -17.88
C SER A 211 -3.92 -8.86 -16.81
N GLU A 212 -3.08 -8.29 -15.95
CA GLU A 212 -2.43 -8.99 -14.85
C GLU A 212 -3.46 -9.52 -13.84
N ALA A 213 -4.52 -8.76 -13.55
CA ALA A 213 -5.61 -9.23 -12.69
C ALA A 213 -6.32 -10.47 -13.27
N CYS A 214 -6.61 -10.47 -14.58
CA CYS A 214 -7.26 -11.59 -15.24
C CYS A 214 -6.35 -12.83 -15.35
N ASP A 215 -5.06 -12.63 -15.68
CA ASP A 215 -4.06 -13.71 -15.69
C ASP A 215 -3.89 -14.32 -14.30
N PHE A 216 -3.79 -13.48 -13.27
CA PHE A 216 -3.73 -13.92 -11.88
C PHE A 216 -4.96 -14.74 -11.49
N ARG A 217 -6.17 -14.24 -11.80
CA ARG A 217 -7.43 -14.97 -11.54
C ARG A 217 -7.45 -16.34 -12.22
N ASN A 218 -6.98 -16.42 -13.46
CA ASN A 218 -6.95 -17.66 -14.23
C ASN A 218 -6.09 -18.75 -13.57
N ASN A 219 -5.01 -18.39 -12.88
CA ASN A 219 -4.10 -19.33 -12.21
C ASN A 219 -4.75 -20.14 -11.08
N PHE A 220 -5.84 -19.65 -10.48
CA PHE A 220 -6.56 -20.36 -9.42
C PHE A 220 -8.06 -20.51 -9.67
N LYS A 221 -8.50 -20.38 -10.94
CA LYS A 221 -9.90 -20.44 -11.37
C LYS A 221 -10.64 -21.70 -10.92
N ASN A 222 -9.95 -22.84 -10.90
CA ASN A 222 -10.50 -24.16 -10.54
C ASN A 222 -10.65 -24.39 -9.03
N THR A 223 -10.25 -23.42 -8.20
CA THR A 223 -10.48 -23.51 -6.77
C THR A 223 -11.93 -23.14 -6.52
N ASP A 224 -12.72 -24.07 -5.98
CA ASP A 224 -14.10 -23.82 -5.54
C ASP A 224 -14.07 -22.87 -4.33
N LEU A 225 -13.80 -21.61 -4.61
CA LEU A 225 -13.81 -20.53 -3.63
C LEU A 225 -15.26 -20.09 -3.53
N THR A 226 -16.02 -20.85 -2.75
CA THR A 226 -17.36 -20.53 -2.26
C THR A 226 -17.32 -19.22 -1.46
N SER A 227 -17.11 -18.10 -2.17
CA SER A 227 -17.21 -16.77 -1.62
C SER A 227 -18.70 -16.45 -1.51
N ASN A 228 -19.14 -16.00 -0.33
CA ASN A 228 -20.55 -15.69 -0.05
C ASN A 228 -21.20 -14.69 -1.03
N ASN A 229 -20.39 -13.98 -1.83
CA ASN A 229 -20.82 -12.90 -2.72
C ASN A 229 -20.55 -13.17 -4.21
N ASN A 230 -20.09 -14.37 -4.58
CA ASN A 230 -19.70 -14.70 -5.96
C ASN A 230 -18.65 -13.73 -6.56
N TYR A 231 -17.77 -13.16 -5.73
CA TYR A 231 -16.81 -12.14 -6.12
C TYR A 231 -15.90 -12.62 -7.26
N PHE A 232 -15.34 -13.82 -7.14
CA PHE A 232 -14.48 -14.39 -8.18
C PHE A 232 -15.21 -14.66 -9.49
N LEU A 233 -16.49 -15.07 -9.44
CA LEU A 233 -17.30 -15.26 -10.63
C LEU A 233 -17.58 -13.92 -11.33
N LYS A 234 -17.80 -12.84 -10.58
CA LYS A 234 -17.95 -11.49 -11.15
C LYS A 234 -16.66 -11.01 -11.83
N ILE A 235 -15.49 -11.33 -11.27
CA ILE A 235 -14.20 -11.09 -11.92
C ILE A 235 -14.08 -11.94 -13.20
N ASP A 236 -14.45 -13.22 -13.16
CA ASP A 236 -14.41 -14.08 -14.35
C ASP A 236 -15.29 -13.51 -15.48
N ILE A 237 -16.50 -13.04 -15.14
CA ILE A 237 -17.40 -12.36 -16.08
C ILE A 237 -16.76 -11.07 -16.62
N PHE A 238 -16.17 -10.25 -15.75
CA PHE A 238 -15.52 -9.01 -16.17
C PHE A 238 -14.32 -9.26 -17.09
N CYS A 239 -13.48 -10.26 -16.80
CA CYS A 239 -12.38 -10.66 -17.67
C CYS A 239 -12.86 -11.14 -19.04
N LEU A 240 -13.95 -11.91 -19.12
CA LEU A 240 -14.53 -12.31 -20.41
C LEU A 240 -15.05 -11.11 -21.21
N ILE A 241 -15.56 -10.07 -20.56
CA ILE A 241 -15.95 -8.81 -21.23
C ILE A 241 -14.71 -8.12 -21.81
N LEU A 242 -13.60 -8.06 -21.06
CA LEU A 242 -12.33 -7.47 -21.53
C LEU A 242 -11.75 -8.23 -22.72
N GLU A 243 -11.96 -9.55 -22.78
CA GLU A 243 -11.58 -10.42 -23.89
C GLU A 243 -12.59 -10.40 -25.06
N GLU A 244 -13.64 -9.59 -25.00
CA GLU A 244 -14.75 -9.54 -25.96
C GLU A 244 -15.51 -10.88 -26.14
N ASN A 245 -15.38 -11.80 -25.17
CA ASN A 245 -16.09 -13.08 -25.15
C ASN A 245 -17.47 -12.93 -24.48
N PHE A 246 -18.32 -12.10 -25.09
CA PHE A 246 -19.63 -11.75 -24.53
C PHE A 246 -20.58 -12.94 -24.40
N ASN A 247 -20.45 -13.97 -25.24
CA ASN A 247 -21.33 -15.15 -25.17
C ASN A 247 -21.12 -15.93 -23.88
N GLU A 248 -19.85 -16.17 -23.53
CA GLU A 248 -19.50 -16.86 -22.28
C GLU A 248 -19.78 -15.98 -21.07
N ALA A 249 -19.51 -14.67 -21.15
CA ALA A 249 -19.87 -13.71 -20.11
C ALA A 249 -21.38 -13.71 -19.82
N ASN A 250 -22.22 -13.71 -20.86
CA ASN A 250 -23.69 -13.79 -20.73
C ASN A 250 -24.14 -15.09 -20.07
N LEU A 251 -23.52 -16.21 -20.43
CA LEU A 251 -23.83 -17.50 -19.81
C LEU A 251 -23.50 -17.48 -18.31
N LEU A 252 -22.29 -17.02 -17.95
CA LEU A 252 -21.87 -16.95 -16.55
C LEU A 252 -22.71 -15.94 -15.75
N ASN A 253 -23.10 -14.82 -16.34
CA ASN A 253 -23.97 -13.84 -15.67
C ASN A 253 -25.39 -14.40 -15.45
N ALA A 254 -25.94 -15.16 -16.40
CA ALA A 254 -27.22 -15.84 -16.20
C ALA A 254 -27.14 -16.84 -15.03
N LEU A 255 -26.07 -17.62 -14.95
CA LEU A 255 -25.83 -18.53 -13.81
C LEU A 255 -25.66 -17.77 -12.48
N LEU A 256 -24.97 -16.63 -12.49
CA LEU A 256 -24.83 -15.76 -11.32
C LEU A 256 -26.19 -15.29 -10.80
N GLN A 257 -27.10 -14.89 -11.69
CA GLN A 257 -28.45 -14.46 -11.33
C GLN A 257 -29.33 -15.62 -10.82
N GLU A 258 -29.18 -16.82 -11.37
CA GLU A 258 -29.92 -18.01 -10.93
C GLU A 258 -29.46 -18.55 -9.57
N THR A 259 -28.17 -18.40 -9.26
CA THR A 259 -27.55 -18.93 -8.03
C THR A 259 -27.49 -17.93 -6.88
N GLY A 260 -27.65 -16.64 -7.17
CA GLY A 260 -27.55 -15.56 -6.19
C GLY A 260 -28.73 -15.52 -5.21
N ASN A 261 -28.45 -15.68 -3.91
CA ASN A 261 -29.37 -15.25 -2.85
C ASN A 261 -29.36 -13.73 -2.63
N ILE A 262 -28.42 -13.01 -3.28
CA ILE A 262 -28.20 -11.57 -3.18
C ILE A 262 -28.07 -11.02 -4.61
N ASN A 263 -29.08 -10.30 -5.08
CA ASN A 263 -29.01 -9.58 -6.34
C ASN A 263 -28.15 -8.33 -6.15
N ASP A 264 -26.90 -8.39 -6.59
CA ASP A 264 -26.04 -7.21 -6.69
C ASP A 264 -26.47 -6.36 -7.88
N GLU A 265 -27.46 -5.50 -7.66
CA GLU A 265 -28.02 -4.62 -8.70
C GLU A 265 -26.98 -3.68 -9.30
N TYR A 266 -25.97 -3.27 -8.51
CA TYR A 266 -24.93 -2.37 -8.99
C TYR A 266 -23.98 -3.08 -9.97
N PHE A 267 -23.58 -4.32 -9.66
CA PHE A 267 -22.84 -5.15 -10.62
C PHE A 267 -23.63 -5.36 -11.91
N GLN A 268 -24.93 -5.69 -11.82
CA GLN A 268 -25.77 -5.91 -13.00
C GLN A 268 -25.90 -4.64 -13.85
N TYR A 269 -26.08 -3.48 -13.22
CA TYR A 269 -26.08 -2.19 -13.92
C TYR A 269 -24.78 -1.97 -14.72
N LEU A 270 -23.62 -2.19 -14.09
CA LEU A 270 -22.32 -2.02 -14.75
C LEU A 270 -22.12 -3.05 -15.86
N TYR A 271 -22.48 -4.31 -15.61
CA TYR A 271 -22.45 -5.37 -16.60
C TYR A 271 -23.27 -5.02 -17.85
N ASP A 272 -24.51 -4.55 -17.65
CA ASP A 272 -25.41 -4.18 -18.73
C ASP A 272 -24.85 -2.99 -19.54
N LYS A 273 -24.29 -1.98 -18.87
CA LYS A 273 -23.63 -0.84 -19.53
C LYS A 273 -22.42 -1.25 -20.37
N LEU A 274 -21.61 -2.19 -19.88
CA LEU A 274 -20.46 -2.70 -20.63
C LEU A 274 -20.88 -3.51 -21.86
N ASN A 275 -21.95 -4.30 -21.78
CA ASN A 275 -22.45 -5.10 -22.90
C ASN A 275 -23.33 -4.32 -23.88
N GLN A 276 -24.03 -3.30 -23.39
CA GLN A 276 -24.96 -2.48 -24.16
C GLN A 276 -24.71 -0.99 -23.85
N PRO A 277 -23.68 -0.38 -24.46
CA PRO A 277 -23.26 0.99 -24.14
C PRO A 277 -24.35 2.05 -24.37
N ASN A 278 -25.36 1.75 -25.19
CA ASN A 278 -26.45 2.65 -25.54
C ASN A 278 -27.68 2.54 -24.62
N LEU A 279 -27.64 1.72 -23.56
CA LEU A 279 -28.70 1.68 -22.55
C LEU A 279 -28.89 3.07 -21.93
N GLU A 280 -30.13 3.45 -21.60
CA GLU A 280 -30.40 4.70 -20.89
C GLU A 280 -29.62 4.73 -19.56
N ASP A 281 -29.12 5.90 -19.18
CA ASP A 281 -28.41 6.09 -17.91
C ASP A 281 -29.42 6.03 -16.75
N SER A 282 -29.36 4.97 -15.97
CA SER A 282 -29.89 5.01 -14.60
C SER A 282 -28.90 5.75 -13.70
N ASP A 283 -29.40 6.47 -12.70
CA ASP A 283 -28.56 7.17 -11.72
C ASP A 283 -27.73 6.14 -10.92
N PRO A 284 -26.39 6.11 -11.06
CA PRO A 284 -25.55 5.15 -10.35
C PRO A 284 -25.66 5.26 -8.82
N ASN A 285 -26.13 6.40 -8.29
CA ASN A 285 -26.32 6.60 -6.86
C ASN A 285 -27.56 5.89 -6.28
N SER A 286 -28.48 5.38 -7.13
CA SER A 286 -29.68 4.69 -6.66
C SER A 286 -29.41 3.28 -6.13
N PHE A 287 -28.24 2.71 -6.45
CA PHE A 287 -27.92 1.32 -6.11
C PHE A 287 -27.24 1.19 -4.74
N GLU A 288 -27.46 0.04 -4.09
CA GLU A 288 -26.64 -0.37 -2.95
C GLU A 288 -25.27 -0.84 -3.44
N ILE A 289 -24.21 -0.40 -2.78
CA ILE A 289 -22.83 -0.71 -3.18
C ILE A 289 -22.28 -1.70 -2.18
N ASN A 290 -21.84 -2.86 -2.67
CA ASN A 290 -21.11 -3.81 -1.86
C ASN A 290 -19.65 -3.32 -1.69
N GLU A 291 -19.32 -2.89 -0.47
CA GLU A 291 -18.01 -2.32 -0.12
C GLU A 291 -16.83 -3.28 -0.41
N LYS A 292 -17.08 -4.59 -0.48
CA LYS A 292 -16.04 -5.59 -0.75
C LYS A 292 -15.61 -5.64 -2.22
N GLU A 293 -16.40 -5.03 -3.11
CA GLU A 293 -16.22 -5.15 -4.57
C GLU A 293 -15.92 -3.80 -5.24
N ILE A 294 -15.65 -2.76 -4.44
CA ILE A 294 -15.48 -1.38 -4.93
C ILE A 294 -14.41 -1.24 -6.02
N PHE A 295 -13.34 -2.04 -5.98
CA PHE A 295 -12.27 -1.99 -6.98
C PHE A 295 -12.67 -2.64 -8.30
N LEU A 296 -13.47 -3.71 -8.24
CA LEU A 296 -14.08 -4.29 -9.44
C LEU A 296 -15.02 -3.27 -10.08
N TYR A 297 -15.91 -2.66 -9.30
CA TYR A 297 -16.81 -1.63 -9.82
C TYR A 297 -16.06 -0.44 -10.40
N SER A 298 -15.01 0.03 -9.72
CA SER A 298 -14.15 1.10 -10.21
C SER A 298 -13.50 0.73 -11.55
N ALA A 299 -12.98 -0.49 -11.68
CA ALA A 299 -12.42 -0.99 -12.94
C ALA A 299 -13.49 -1.03 -14.06
N MET A 300 -14.69 -1.55 -13.76
CA MET A 300 -15.81 -1.59 -14.71
C MET A 300 -16.25 -0.19 -15.16
N HIS A 301 -16.34 0.77 -14.22
CA HIS A 301 -16.63 2.17 -14.53
C HIS A 301 -15.60 2.76 -15.50
N ARG A 302 -14.31 2.53 -15.23
CA ARG A 302 -13.20 3.02 -16.07
C ARG A 302 -13.24 2.41 -17.48
N VAL A 303 -13.44 1.10 -17.59
CA VAL A 303 -13.54 0.39 -18.86
C VAL A 303 -14.73 0.87 -19.69
N GLY A 304 -15.89 1.05 -19.04
CA GLY A 304 -17.11 1.49 -19.71
C GLY A 304 -17.19 3.00 -19.94
N ASN A 305 -16.18 3.77 -19.54
CA ASN A 305 -16.22 5.24 -19.50
C ASN A 305 -17.50 5.78 -18.78
N ILE A 306 -17.89 5.10 -17.70
CA ILE A 306 -19.08 5.42 -16.89
C ILE A 306 -18.64 6.30 -15.73
N ALA A 307 -19.30 7.44 -15.53
CA ALA A 307 -19.00 8.34 -14.41
C ALA A 307 -19.13 7.61 -13.06
N LEU A 308 -18.12 7.73 -12.20
CA LEU A 308 -18.14 7.17 -10.84
C LEU A 308 -19.23 7.85 -10.00
N SER A 309 -19.97 7.06 -9.23
CA SER A 309 -20.97 7.59 -8.31
C SER A 309 -20.31 8.28 -7.11
N GLN A 310 -20.95 9.32 -6.57
CA GLN A 310 -20.43 10.00 -5.38
C GLN A 310 -20.37 9.05 -4.19
N LYS A 311 -21.35 8.15 -4.08
CA LYS A 311 -21.40 7.11 -3.05
C LYS A 311 -20.21 6.16 -3.14
N LEU A 312 -19.80 5.76 -4.34
CA LEU A 312 -18.62 4.91 -4.55
C LEU A 312 -17.34 5.63 -4.12
N LEU A 313 -17.13 6.87 -4.58
CA LEU A 313 -15.94 7.66 -4.25
C LEU A 313 -15.77 7.90 -2.74
N GLN A 314 -16.85 7.95 -1.98
CA GLN A 314 -16.81 8.15 -0.53
C GLN A 314 -16.31 6.93 0.25
N LEU A 315 -16.36 5.72 -0.34
CA LEU A 315 -15.94 4.48 0.33
C LEU A 315 -14.43 4.39 0.50
N ASP A 316 -13.67 4.80 -0.52
CA ASP A 316 -12.21 4.85 -0.48
C ASP A 316 -11.71 6.02 -1.33
N PRO A 317 -11.77 7.26 -0.82
CA PRO A 317 -11.45 8.46 -1.60
C PRO A 317 -9.98 8.50 -2.02
N ILE A 318 -9.08 7.84 -1.29
CA ILE A 318 -7.65 7.81 -1.59
C ILE A 318 -7.41 6.97 -2.84
N ASN A 319 -7.96 5.75 -2.89
CA ASN A 319 -7.63 4.80 -3.94
C ASN A 319 -8.56 4.91 -5.17
N LEU A 320 -9.81 5.37 -5.00
CA LEU A 320 -10.78 5.48 -6.09
C LEU A 320 -10.64 6.76 -6.91
N SER A 321 -10.02 7.80 -6.36
CA SER A 321 -9.75 9.06 -7.07
C SER A 321 -8.45 9.03 -7.89
N MET A 322 -7.71 7.92 -7.85
CA MET A 322 -6.43 7.79 -8.53
C MET A 322 -6.61 7.92 -10.05
N PRO A 323 -5.91 8.85 -10.72
CA PRO A 323 -5.98 9.01 -12.17
C PRO A 323 -5.36 7.80 -12.87
N ILE A 324 -5.86 7.46 -14.06
CA ILE A 324 -5.29 6.38 -14.87
C ILE A 324 -3.91 6.85 -15.35
N ILE A 325 -2.86 6.22 -14.84
CA ILE A 325 -1.53 6.32 -15.43
C ILE A 325 -1.50 5.28 -16.55
N LEU A 326 -1.73 5.70 -17.79
CA LEU A 326 -1.49 4.83 -18.94
C LEU A 326 0.03 4.61 -19.01
N SER A 327 0.53 3.47 -18.55
CA SER A 327 1.89 3.07 -18.82
C SER A 327 2.04 2.95 -20.34
N SER A 328 2.93 3.77 -20.91
CA SER A 328 3.25 3.71 -22.34
C SER A 328 3.67 2.29 -22.73
N SER A 329 3.02 1.75 -23.77
CA SER A 329 3.30 0.44 -24.37
C SER A 329 4.73 0.29 -24.86
#